data_AF-A0A7V5SLE3-F1
#
_entry.id   AF-A0A7V5SLE3-F1
#
_cell.length_a   1.000
_cell.length_b   1.000
_cell.length_c   1.000
_cell.angle_alpha   90.00
_cell.angle_beta   90.00
_cell.angle_gamma   90.00
#
_symmetry.space_group_name_H-M   'P 1'
#
loop_
_entity.id
_entity.type
_entity.pdbx_description
1 polymer ?
#
loop_
_entity_poly.entity_id
_entity_poly.type
_entity_poly.pdbx_seq_one_letter_code
_entity_poly.pdbx_strand_id
1 'polypeptide(L)'
;MGRYFVVAILYGWMLLPEHAFAQLLTNNGAQVVLTTGALVTVNGDVQNQASGTLELQDASTLEISGNVTILSGSVQLSGSALMRVTGNMTVSAGATVDRGGTGTLEVQGTFSNAGAVTNQGTIEVGPP
;
A
#
# COMPACT_ATOMS: atom_id res chain seq x y z
N MET A 1 37.99 -57.31 0.43
CA MET A 1 38.45 -56.08 -0.26
C MET A 1 37.41 -55.72 -1.32
N GLY A 2 36.55 -54.75 -1.04
CA GLY A 2 35.65 -54.15 -2.02
C GLY A 2 35.79 -52.64 -1.90
N ARG A 3 36.26 -51.98 -2.96
CA ARG A 3 36.46 -50.52 -2.98
C ARG A 3 35.22 -49.90 -3.61
N TYR A 4 34.40 -49.21 -2.81
CA TYR A 4 33.30 -48.40 -3.32
C TYR A 4 33.81 -46.99 -3.60
N PHE A 5 33.68 -46.54 -4.84
CA PHE A 5 33.91 -45.15 -5.22
C PHE A 5 32.62 -44.38 -4.99
N VAL A 6 32.60 -43.49 -4.01
CA VAL A 6 31.51 -42.52 -3.84
C VAL A 6 31.85 -41.30 -4.70
N VAL A 7 31.13 -41.14 -5.80
CA VAL A 7 31.10 -39.88 -6.56
C VAL A 7 29.99 -39.03 -5.93
N ALA A 8 30.38 -38.12 -5.03
CA ALA A 8 29.47 -37.09 -4.56
C ALA A 8 29.61 -35.88 -5.49
N ILE A 9 28.59 -35.64 -6.31
CA ILE A 9 28.45 -34.47 -7.17
C ILE A 9 28.27 -33.24 -6.27
N LEU A 10 29.19 -32.28 -6.38
CA LEU A 10 29.04 -30.95 -5.77
C LEU A 10 27.86 -30.23 -6.44
N TYR A 11 26.72 -30.18 -5.77
CA TYR A 11 25.65 -29.23 -6.10
C TYR A 11 26.04 -27.84 -5.59
N GLY A 12 26.97 -27.21 -6.29
CA GLY A 12 27.17 -25.78 -6.19
C GLY A 12 26.12 -25.08 -7.05
N TRP A 13 24.98 -24.71 -6.47
CA TRP A 13 24.11 -23.65 -6.99
C TRP A 13 23.91 -22.59 -5.91
N MET A 14 24.82 -21.62 -5.88
CA MET A 14 24.47 -20.26 -5.49
C MET A 14 23.60 -19.67 -6.60
N LEU A 15 22.31 -19.45 -6.34
CA LEU A 15 21.43 -18.47 -7.00
C LEU A 15 20.18 -18.35 -6.11
N LEU A 16 19.75 -17.25 -5.52
CA LEU A 16 20.16 -15.87 -5.23
C LEU A 16 19.47 -15.59 -3.86
N PRO A 17 19.82 -14.55 -3.08
CA PRO A 17 18.91 -14.13 -2.02
C PRO A 17 17.58 -13.76 -2.71
N GLU A 18 16.45 -14.34 -2.27
CA GLU A 18 15.14 -13.78 -2.59
C GLU A 18 15.09 -12.38 -1.96
N HIS A 19 15.59 -11.39 -2.68
CA HIS A 19 15.40 -9.98 -2.34
C HIS A 19 13.98 -9.59 -2.72
N ALA A 20 13.00 -10.16 -2.04
CA ALA A 20 11.63 -9.68 -2.05
C ALA A 20 11.30 -9.11 -0.67
N PHE A 21 12.02 -8.06 -0.25
CA PHE A 21 11.52 -7.20 0.82
C PHE A 21 10.55 -6.18 0.23
N ALA A 22 9.41 -6.65 -0.31
CA ALA A 22 8.27 -5.78 -0.44
C ALA A 22 7.69 -5.65 0.98
N GLN A 23 7.79 -4.47 1.59
CA GLN A 23 7.13 -4.23 2.88
C GLN A 23 5.61 -4.41 2.68
N LEU A 24 4.93 -5.09 3.59
CA LEU A 24 3.46 -5.12 3.61
C LEU A 24 3.00 -4.48 4.91
N LEU A 25 2.26 -3.38 4.79
CA LEU A 25 1.51 -2.80 5.91
C LEU A 25 0.06 -3.29 5.82
N THR A 26 -0.40 -4.04 6.83
CA THR A 26 -1.80 -4.47 6.91
C THR A 26 -2.50 -3.78 8.07
N ASN A 27 -3.54 -3.00 7.76
CA ASN A 27 -4.54 -2.60 8.73
C ASN A 27 -5.69 -3.61 8.75
N ASN A 28 -5.79 -4.39 9.82
CA ASN A 28 -6.77 -5.47 9.97
C ASN A 28 -7.83 -5.11 11.02
N GLY A 29 -8.69 -4.13 10.69
CA GLY A 29 -9.80 -3.71 11.54
C GLY A 29 -9.45 -2.66 12.61
N ALA A 30 -8.26 -2.07 12.57
CA ALA A 30 -7.87 -1.00 13.48
C ALA A 30 -8.14 0.39 12.88
N GLN A 31 -8.13 1.41 13.75
CA GLN A 31 -7.97 2.80 13.32
C GLN A 31 -6.48 3.14 13.35
N VAL A 32 -5.94 3.55 12.20
CA VAL A 32 -4.57 4.07 12.05
C VAL A 32 -4.70 5.53 11.65
N VAL A 33 -4.12 6.41 12.48
CA VAL A 33 -4.21 7.86 12.29
C VAL A 33 -2.84 8.44 12.04
N LEU A 34 -2.69 9.13 10.92
CA LEU A 34 -1.58 10.05 10.68
C LEU A 34 -2.05 11.43 11.16
N THR A 35 -1.57 11.84 12.32
CA THR A 35 -1.90 13.14 12.91
C THR A 35 -1.38 14.29 12.06
N THR A 36 -1.85 15.51 12.34
CA THR A 36 -1.47 16.70 11.58
C THR A 36 0.04 16.82 11.38
N GLY A 37 0.46 17.00 10.13
CA GLY A 37 1.87 17.16 9.75
C GLY A 37 2.72 15.87 9.83
N ALA A 38 2.14 14.71 10.15
CA ALA A 38 2.88 13.45 10.19
C ALA A 38 3.33 13.02 8.79
N LEU A 39 4.50 12.39 8.71
CA LEU A 39 5.02 11.74 7.51
C LEU A 39 5.16 10.24 7.78
N VAL A 40 4.54 9.41 6.94
CA VAL A 40 4.72 7.96 6.94
C VAL A 40 5.10 7.50 5.54
N THR A 41 6.15 6.68 5.46
CA THR A 41 6.57 6.04 4.22
C THR A 41 6.44 4.52 4.36
N VAL A 42 5.79 3.90 3.39
CA VAL A 42 5.68 2.45 3.25
C VAL A 42 6.42 2.04 1.97
N ASN A 43 7.55 1.35 2.13
CA ASN A 43 8.36 0.86 1.02
C ASN A 43 7.82 -0.48 0.50
N GLY A 44 6.54 -0.51 0.15
CA GLY A 44 5.86 -1.67 -0.40
C GLY A 44 4.34 -1.48 -0.42
N ASP A 45 3.61 -2.57 -0.23
CA ASP A 45 2.16 -2.61 -0.38
C ASP A 45 1.44 -2.23 0.93
N VAL A 46 0.24 -1.68 0.78
CA VAL A 46 -0.70 -1.43 1.89
C VAL A 46 -1.99 -2.20 1.66
N GLN A 47 -2.46 -2.89 2.70
CA GLN A 47 -3.77 -3.53 2.72
C GLN A 47 -4.61 -2.98 3.88
N ASN A 48 -5.83 -2.56 3.58
CA ASN A 48 -6.82 -2.19 4.58
C ASN A 48 -8.02 -3.14 4.50
N GLN A 49 -8.31 -3.82 5.60
CA GLN A 49 -9.28 -4.91 5.66
C GLN A 49 -9.96 -5.00 7.03
N ALA A 50 -10.89 -5.95 7.16
CA ALA A 50 -11.69 -6.17 8.37
C ALA A 50 -12.34 -4.89 8.91
N SER A 51 -12.81 -4.02 8.00
CA SER A 51 -13.39 -2.71 8.33
C SER A 51 -12.44 -1.73 9.03
N GLY A 52 -11.13 -1.85 8.79
CA GLY A 52 -10.13 -0.90 9.30
C GLY A 52 -10.29 0.50 8.71
N THR A 53 -9.79 1.50 9.44
CA THR A 53 -9.75 2.91 9.00
C THR A 53 -8.32 3.41 8.93
N LEU A 54 -7.91 3.92 7.77
CA LEU A 54 -6.73 4.77 7.63
C LEU A 54 -7.20 6.23 7.57
N GLU A 55 -6.77 7.04 8.52
CA GLU A 55 -7.13 8.45 8.63
C GLU A 55 -5.88 9.33 8.49
N LEU A 56 -5.88 10.20 7.49
CA LEU A 56 -4.84 11.19 7.25
C LEU A 56 -5.40 12.55 7.60
N GLN A 57 -4.90 13.14 8.68
CA GLN A 57 -5.30 14.47 9.13
C GLN A 57 -4.59 15.57 8.33
N ASP A 58 -4.98 16.82 8.56
CA ASP A 58 -4.47 17.97 7.82
C ASP A 58 -2.95 18.00 7.72
N ALA A 59 -2.43 18.36 6.54
CA ALA A 59 -0.99 18.42 6.24
C ALA A 59 -0.20 17.12 6.48
N SER A 60 -0.84 15.99 6.77
CA SER A 60 -0.14 14.70 6.86
C SER A 60 0.18 14.15 5.48
N THR A 61 1.24 13.34 5.39
CA THR A 61 1.71 12.72 4.16
C THR A 61 1.88 11.21 4.36
N LEU A 62 1.26 10.42 3.49
CA LEU A 62 1.46 8.98 3.36
C LEU A 62 2.02 8.66 1.99
N GLU A 63 3.25 8.15 1.96
CA GLU A 63 3.90 7.73 0.72
C GLU A 63 4.00 6.22 0.65
N ILE A 64 3.53 5.63 -0.45
CA ILE A 64 3.44 4.19 -0.66
C ILE A 64 4.09 3.87 -1.99
N SER A 65 5.19 3.11 -1.97
CA SER A 65 5.91 2.74 -3.20
C SER A 65 5.25 1.59 -3.95
N GLY A 66 4.44 0.79 -3.28
CA GLY A 66 3.73 -0.35 -3.86
C GLY A 66 2.25 -0.06 -4.15
N ASN A 67 1.46 -1.12 -4.14
CA ASN A 67 0.02 -1.09 -4.38
C ASN A 67 -0.75 -0.84 -3.08
N VAL A 68 -1.94 -0.26 -3.23
CA VAL A 68 -2.91 -0.11 -2.15
C VAL A 68 -4.14 -0.93 -2.46
N THR A 69 -4.52 -1.83 -1.56
CA THR A 69 -5.78 -2.59 -1.65
C THR A 69 -6.65 -2.31 -0.44
N ILE A 70 -7.83 -1.74 -0.67
CA ILE A 70 -8.84 -1.53 0.37
C ILE A 70 -9.93 -2.59 0.15
N LEU A 71 -9.84 -3.68 0.92
CA LEU A 71 -10.78 -4.80 0.85
C LEU A 71 -12.11 -4.45 1.54
N SER A 72 -12.03 -3.74 2.66
CA SER A 72 -13.17 -3.23 3.44
C SER A 72 -12.72 -2.07 4.33
N GLY A 73 -13.68 -1.32 4.86
CA GLY A 73 -13.39 -0.17 5.72
C GLY A 73 -13.13 1.11 4.92
N SER A 74 -12.36 2.04 5.49
CA SER A 74 -12.25 3.40 4.92
C SER A 74 -10.82 3.93 4.85
N VAL A 75 -10.52 4.68 3.80
CA VAL A 75 -9.37 5.61 3.76
C VAL A 75 -9.91 7.03 3.72
N GLN A 76 -9.53 7.86 4.69
CA GLN A 76 -10.03 9.22 4.87
C GLN A 76 -8.86 10.18 4.83
N LEU A 77 -8.92 11.20 3.98
CA LEU A 77 -7.94 12.26 3.88
C LEU A 77 -8.63 13.57 4.17
N SER A 78 -8.13 14.33 5.14
CA SER A 78 -8.71 15.60 5.57
C SER A 78 -7.78 16.77 5.27
N GLY A 79 -8.38 17.95 5.06
CA GLY A 79 -7.63 19.18 4.81
C GLY A 79 -6.65 19.04 3.65
N SER A 80 -5.42 19.51 3.87
CA SER A 80 -4.30 19.48 2.93
C SER A 80 -3.53 18.16 2.90
N ALA A 81 -4.05 17.08 3.49
CA ALA A 81 -3.39 15.77 3.50
C ALA A 81 -3.02 15.28 2.08
N LEU A 82 -1.84 14.65 1.97
CA LEU A 82 -1.31 14.02 0.77
C LEU A 82 -1.20 12.52 0.97
N MET A 83 -1.79 11.74 0.06
CA MET A 83 -1.48 10.32 -0.08
C MET A 83 -0.95 10.08 -1.49
N ARG A 84 0.23 9.50 -1.59
CA ARG A 84 0.87 9.20 -2.87
C ARG A 84 1.11 7.70 -2.99
N VAL A 85 0.54 7.11 -4.02
CA VAL A 85 0.64 5.69 -4.36
C VAL A 85 1.36 5.56 -5.69
N THR A 86 2.58 5.02 -5.68
CA THR A 86 3.33 4.79 -6.92
C THR A 86 2.79 3.59 -7.71
N GLY A 87 2.24 2.58 -7.01
CA GLY A 87 1.60 1.43 -7.65
C GLY A 87 0.13 1.66 -8.01
N ASN A 88 -0.64 0.58 -8.04
CA ASN A 88 -2.08 0.62 -8.28
C ASN A 88 -2.85 0.83 -6.99
N MET A 89 -4.03 1.44 -7.08
CA MET A 89 -5.00 1.52 -6.00
C MET A 89 -6.27 0.77 -6.37
N THR A 90 -6.71 -0.15 -5.50
CA THR A 90 -7.95 -0.92 -5.67
C THR A 90 -8.87 -0.72 -4.48
N VAL A 91 -10.11 -0.31 -4.76
CA VAL A 91 -11.17 -0.08 -3.76
C VAL A 91 -12.28 -1.12 -3.99
N SER A 92 -12.47 -2.03 -3.04
CA SER A 92 -13.47 -3.10 -3.14
C SER A 92 -14.88 -2.60 -2.82
N ALA A 93 -15.92 -3.37 -3.17
CA ALA A 93 -17.31 -2.97 -2.99
C ALA A 93 -17.73 -2.64 -1.55
N GLY A 94 -17.06 -3.22 -0.55
CA GLY A 94 -17.28 -2.94 0.88
C GLY A 94 -16.37 -1.85 1.46
N ALA A 95 -15.69 -1.08 0.61
CA ALA A 95 -14.72 -0.08 1.02
C ALA A 95 -15.13 1.33 0.60
N THR A 96 -14.62 2.31 1.34
CA THR A 96 -14.80 3.73 1.05
C THR A 96 -13.46 4.45 0.98
N VAL A 97 -13.39 5.43 0.07
CA VAL A 97 -12.32 6.44 0.04
C VAL A 97 -12.97 7.80 0.13
N ASP A 98 -12.61 8.58 1.15
CA ASP A 98 -13.07 9.96 1.29
C ASP A 98 -11.88 10.92 1.21
N ARG A 99 -11.78 11.63 0.08
CA ARG A 99 -10.83 12.72 -0.11
C ARG A 99 -11.50 14.04 0.26
N GLY A 100 -11.51 14.39 1.54
CA GLY A 100 -12.10 15.62 2.10
C GLY A 100 -11.12 16.80 2.22
N GLY A 101 -11.57 18.03 1.93
CA GLY A 101 -10.70 19.21 1.95
C GLY A 101 -9.82 19.35 0.70
N THR A 102 -8.75 20.13 0.78
CA THR A 102 -8.04 20.69 -0.40
C THR A 102 -6.79 19.96 -0.88
N GLY A 103 -6.32 18.93 -0.18
CA GLY A 103 -5.11 18.19 -0.58
C GLY A 103 -5.37 17.16 -1.68
N THR A 104 -4.45 16.21 -1.83
CA THR A 104 -4.35 15.33 -3.00
C THR A 104 -4.27 13.86 -2.62
N LEU A 105 -4.98 13.02 -3.37
CA LEU A 105 -4.70 11.59 -3.49
C LEU A 105 -4.13 11.34 -4.89
N GLU A 106 -2.86 10.97 -4.95
CA GLU A 106 -2.13 10.68 -6.19
C GLU A 106 -1.96 9.17 -6.34
N VAL A 107 -2.35 8.63 -7.49
CA VAL A 107 -2.16 7.22 -7.85
C VAL A 107 -1.47 7.17 -9.21
N GLN A 108 -0.17 6.85 -9.23
CA GLN A 108 0.60 6.84 -10.48
C GLN A 108 0.27 5.65 -11.38
N GLY A 109 -0.18 4.55 -10.78
CA GLY A 109 -0.71 3.39 -11.50
C GLY A 109 -2.19 3.56 -11.88
N THR A 110 -2.92 2.44 -11.85
CA THR A 110 -4.37 2.43 -12.10
C THR A 110 -5.15 2.64 -10.80
N PHE A 111 -6.22 3.43 -10.84
CA PHE A 111 -7.24 3.48 -9.81
C PHE A 111 -8.44 2.62 -10.23
N SER A 112 -8.64 1.48 -9.57
CA SER A 112 -9.81 0.61 -9.78
C SER A 112 -10.79 0.76 -8.62
N ASN A 113 -12.04 1.11 -8.92
CA ASN A 113 -13.09 1.29 -7.92
C ASN A 113 -14.29 0.39 -8.16
N ALA A 114 -14.66 -0.39 -7.15
CA ALA A 114 -15.94 -1.06 -7.03
C ALA A 114 -16.74 -0.59 -5.79
N GLY A 115 -16.15 0.24 -4.93
CA GLY A 115 -16.75 0.78 -3.71
C GLY A 115 -17.22 2.23 -3.87
N ALA A 116 -17.24 2.98 -2.77
CA ALA A 116 -17.61 4.39 -2.76
C ALA A 116 -16.37 5.28 -2.71
N VAL A 117 -16.34 6.30 -3.58
CA VAL A 117 -15.30 7.34 -3.58
C VAL A 117 -15.98 8.70 -3.52
N THR A 118 -15.65 9.49 -2.50
CA THR A 118 -16.03 10.90 -2.39
C THR A 118 -14.80 11.77 -2.54
N ASN A 119 -14.94 12.88 -3.25
CA ASN A 119 -13.84 13.82 -3.49
C ASN A 119 -14.31 15.27 -3.35
N GLN A 120 -13.65 16.01 -2.48
CA GLN A 120 -13.79 17.45 -2.28
C GLN A 120 -12.47 18.19 -2.52
N GLY A 121 -11.41 17.47 -2.91
CA GLY A 121 -10.09 17.98 -3.26
C GLY A 121 -9.64 17.45 -4.62
N THR A 122 -8.41 16.95 -4.68
CA THR A 122 -7.83 16.42 -5.92
C THR A 122 -7.61 14.91 -5.83
N ILE A 123 -8.03 14.19 -6.88
CA ILE A 123 -7.59 12.82 -7.15
C ILE A 123 -6.89 12.83 -8.51
N GLU A 124 -5.61 12.49 -8.53
CA GLU A 124 -4.78 12.39 -9.73
C GLU A 124 -4.49 10.92 -10.01
N VAL A 125 -4.67 10.51 -11.27
CA VAL A 125 -4.46 9.12 -11.70
C VAL A 125 -3.64 9.07 -12.98
N GLY A 126 -2.59 8.26 -12.97
CA GLY A 126 -1.67 8.08 -14.08
C GLY A 126 -0.27 8.61 -13.79
N PRO A 127 0.69 8.34 -14.70
CA PRO A 127 2.07 8.76 -14.51
C PRO A 127 2.17 10.31 -14.42
N PRO A 128 3.19 10.83 -13.71
CA PRO A 128 3.44 12.27 -13.63
C PRO A 128 3.75 12.91 -14.99
#